data_AF-A0A822IPC9-F1
#
_entry.id   AF-A0A822IPC9-F1
#
_cell.length_a   1.000
_cell.length_b   1.000
_cell.length_c   1.000
_cell.angle_alpha   90.00
_cell.angle_beta   90.00
_cell.angle_gamma   90.00
#
_symmetry.space_group_name_H-M   'P 1'
#
loop_
_entity.id
_entity.type
_entity.pdbx_description
1 polymer ?
#
loop_
_entity_poly.entity_id
_entity_poly.type
_entity_poly.pdbx_seq_one_letter_code
_entity_poly.pdbx_strand_id
1 'polypeptide(L)'
;MKMQKIDLESATNHMQQACKDFRGEGSPFFFLVGAGISHPPIPLASDILEQCRATAEKYDRKNPPLGKQPMEKYSHWFQLAYPQPIDRQKYLQDLIEKKAISAANLRLAHLMLKKKITNIVITTNFDDFLSRALTLFGERHIVCDHPNTVARIDPELKEIQIIHVHGTYWFYDCCNLQGEIEGRSLPLGHTTLTMAALLDRILSRHSPLVIGYSGWEGDVIMTALKRRLQNPLPYNLYWFCYRSDDIDSLPDWLKYHQQVFFVVPPEKEYSRQTVDELNKEEKSVKRLPEEAIREDVKSFSGKKDDNPTLPAQKVFDKIIQKFDLEAPELTIDPLGFYANYLSRCLLPESPEKGESDIYFISSVIDRLKKAKQEEKTYLQKQQQKERTINNKIEKLREAIRRSQYSEAIKQANLINKKELSPTQLRELLDAMWSVSNELNDNSDEELSSYDLTINIADTLSGEKILDPTLSEKIAKSLANKGLTLGALNRNDDAISAFDDVVRRFGDSKETAIQELVAKSLVNTGHNLGVLNRNVDAISAYDGVVRRFGNSKETAIQELVAKAKRKIMDLKSTII
;
A
#
# COMPACT_ATOMS: atom_id res chain seq x y z
N MET A 1 -31.32 -8.85 6.72
CA MET A 1 -30.70 -8.49 5.42
C MET A 1 -29.29 -9.07 5.40
N LYS A 2 -28.84 -9.64 4.27
CA LYS A 2 -27.50 -10.26 4.17
C LYS A 2 -26.51 -9.27 3.55
N MET A 3 -25.41 -9.04 4.24
CA MET A 3 -24.26 -8.28 3.75
C MET A 3 -23.62 -8.99 2.55
N GLN A 4 -23.25 -8.24 1.52
CA GLN A 4 -22.63 -8.77 0.29
C GLN A 4 -21.11 -8.69 0.42
N LYS A 5 -20.47 -9.80 0.84
CA LYS A 5 -19.01 -9.96 0.83
C LYS A 5 -18.59 -10.71 -0.42
N ILE A 6 -17.57 -10.23 -1.12
CA ILE A 6 -16.98 -10.87 -2.30
C ILE A 6 -15.46 -10.82 -2.26
N ASP A 7 -14.80 -11.72 -2.97
CA ASP A 7 -13.36 -11.70 -3.16
C ASP A 7 -12.93 -10.71 -4.26
N LEU A 8 -11.63 -10.41 -4.30
CA LEU A 8 -11.04 -9.45 -5.24
C LEU A 8 -11.16 -9.89 -6.72
N GLU A 9 -11.09 -11.19 -7.01
CA GLU A 9 -11.22 -11.69 -8.38
C GLU A 9 -12.66 -11.49 -8.88
N SER A 10 -13.65 -11.86 -8.07
CA SER A 10 -15.07 -11.64 -8.37
C SER A 10 -15.39 -10.16 -8.59
N ALA A 11 -14.89 -9.28 -7.73
CA ALA A 11 -15.08 -7.84 -7.86
C ALA A 11 -14.52 -7.29 -9.19
N THR A 12 -13.26 -7.64 -9.51
CA THR A 12 -12.60 -7.17 -10.73
C THR A 12 -13.23 -7.76 -12.01
N ASN A 13 -13.79 -8.97 -11.96
CA ASN A 13 -14.61 -9.54 -13.03
C ASN A 13 -15.86 -8.69 -13.30
N HIS A 14 -16.63 -8.37 -12.26
CA HIS A 14 -17.84 -7.56 -12.40
C HIS A 14 -17.51 -6.16 -12.94
N MET A 15 -16.45 -5.53 -12.44
CA MET A 15 -15.98 -4.24 -12.92
C MET A 15 -15.62 -4.28 -14.41
N GLN A 16 -14.86 -5.29 -14.84
CA GLN A 16 -14.47 -5.42 -16.24
C GLN A 16 -15.68 -5.61 -17.15
N GLN A 17 -16.66 -6.41 -16.74
CA GLN A 17 -17.91 -6.59 -17.48
C GLN A 17 -18.67 -5.26 -17.59
N ALA A 18 -18.87 -4.55 -16.48
CA ALA A 18 -19.57 -3.26 -16.48
C ALA A 18 -18.90 -2.23 -17.40
N CYS A 19 -17.56 -2.16 -17.42
CA CYS A 19 -16.83 -1.28 -18.34
C CYS A 19 -16.97 -1.70 -19.81
N LYS A 20 -17.04 -3.01 -20.11
CA LYS A 20 -17.22 -3.53 -21.48
C LYS A 20 -18.63 -3.30 -22.01
N ASP A 21 -19.62 -3.46 -21.14
CA ASP A 21 -21.04 -3.34 -21.48
C ASP A 21 -21.52 -1.88 -21.49
N PHE A 22 -20.71 -0.94 -20.98
CA PHE A 22 -21.02 0.48 -20.95
C PHE A 22 -21.20 1.05 -22.35
N ARG A 23 -22.35 1.70 -22.60
CA ARG A 23 -22.72 2.32 -23.89
C ARG A 23 -22.81 3.85 -23.85
N GLY A 24 -22.54 4.47 -22.70
CA GLY A 24 -22.59 5.93 -22.55
C GLY A 24 -21.30 6.63 -22.94
N GLU A 25 -21.30 7.96 -22.86
CA GLU A 25 -20.08 8.76 -22.85
C GLU A 25 -19.48 8.77 -21.42
N GLY A 26 -18.17 8.56 -21.30
CA GLY A 26 -17.47 8.52 -20.01
C GLY A 26 -17.26 7.11 -19.46
N SER A 27 -17.56 6.91 -18.18
CA SER A 27 -17.31 5.65 -17.46
C SER A 27 -18.48 5.29 -16.52
N PRO A 28 -18.71 4.00 -16.20
CA PRO A 28 -19.65 3.61 -15.15
C PRO A 28 -19.17 3.94 -13.73
N PHE A 29 -17.87 4.17 -13.54
CA PHE A 29 -17.22 4.25 -12.24
C PHE A 29 -16.42 5.54 -12.02
N PHE A 30 -16.09 5.82 -10.78
CA PHE A 30 -15.01 6.74 -10.39
C PHE A 30 -14.25 6.15 -9.20
N PHE A 31 -12.98 6.54 -9.04
CA PHE A 31 -12.22 6.13 -7.86
C PHE A 31 -12.52 7.08 -6.70
N LEU A 32 -12.89 6.51 -5.55
CA LEU A 32 -12.96 7.21 -4.27
C LEU A 32 -11.81 6.70 -3.41
N VAL A 33 -10.79 7.53 -3.19
CA VAL A 33 -9.56 7.13 -2.50
C VAL A 33 -9.36 7.88 -1.18
N GLY A 34 -8.77 7.20 -0.21
CA GLY A 34 -8.45 7.77 1.11
C GLY A 34 -7.01 7.54 1.53
N ALA A 35 -6.70 7.83 2.79
CA ALA A 35 -5.32 7.90 3.29
C ALA A 35 -4.53 6.60 3.11
N GLY A 36 -5.23 5.45 3.01
CA GLY A 36 -4.62 4.16 2.76
C GLY A 36 -3.83 4.06 1.46
N ILE A 37 -4.07 4.93 0.47
CA ILE A 37 -3.25 4.96 -0.77
C ILE A 37 -1.95 5.73 -0.62
N SER A 38 -1.84 6.61 0.39
CA SER A 38 -0.65 7.47 0.62
C SER A 38 0.25 6.92 1.73
N HIS A 39 -0.20 5.89 2.45
CA HIS A 39 0.57 5.12 3.42
C HIS A 39 1.52 4.13 2.71
N PRO A 40 2.75 3.86 3.21
CA PRO A 40 3.39 4.40 4.41
C PRO A 40 4.11 5.77 4.33
N PRO A 41 4.38 6.40 3.16
CA PRO A 41 5.06 7.70 3.16
C PRO A 41 4.38 8.76 4.02
N ILE A 42 3.04 8.74 4.05
CA ILE A 42 2.20 9.55 4.94
C ILE A 42 1.61 8.65 6.05
N PRO A 43 1.74 9.04 7.33
CA PRO A 43 1.13 8.31 8.44
C PRO A 43 -0.41 8.34 8.38
N LEU A 44 -1.05 7.33 8.95
CA LEU A 44 -2.51 7.28 9.02
C LEU A 44 -3.04 8.27 10.07
N ALA A 45 -4.34 8.54 10.04
CA ALA A 45 -4.97 9.45 11.01
C ALA A 45 -4.76 9.02 12.48
N SER A 46 -4.67 7.72 12.75
CA SER A 46 -4.32 7.18 14.08
C SER A 46 -2.92 7.61 14.52
N ASP A 47 -1.94 7.49 13.63
CA ASP A 47 -0.54 7.81 13.91
C ASP A 47 -0.37 9.34 14.08
N ILE A 48 -1.06 10.12 13.25
CA ILE A 48 -1.08 11.59 13.36
C ILE A 48 -1.71 12.00 14.70
N LEU A 49 -2.80 11.34 15.11
CA LEU A 49 -3.44 11.60 16.40
C LEU A 49 -2.48 11.36 17.57
N GLU A 50 -1.72 10.26 17.55
CA GLU A 50 -0.72 9.97 18.58
C GLU A 50 0.40 11.02 18.63
N GLN A 51 0.89 11.45 17.47
CA GLN A 51 1.89 12.54 17.37
C GLN A 51 1.34 13.87 17.89
N CYS A 52 0.09 14.20 17.55
CA CYS A 52 -0.58 15.40 18.02
C CYS A 52 -0.79 15.36 19.54
N ARG A 53 -1.20 14.22 20.08
CA ARG A 53 -1.34 14.02 21.53
C ARG A 53 -0.02 14.24 22.25
N ALA A 54 1.06 13.61 21.79
CA ALA A 54 2.39 13.80 22.37
C ALA A 54 2.85 15.26 22.30
N THR A 55 2.47 15.99 21.24
CA THR A 55 2.76 17.42 21.10
C THR A 55 1.93 18.28 22.05
N ALA A 56 0.63 18.00 22.20
CA ALA A 56 -0.25 18.70 23.13
C ALA A 56 0.21 18.51 24.59
N GLU A 57 0.66 17.31 24.95
CA GLU A 57 1.19 16.99 26.27
C GLU A 57 2.46 17.80 26.62
N LYS A 58 3.31 18.14 25.65
CA LYS A 58 4.48 19.02 25.86
C LYS A 58 4.11 20.44 26.30
N TYR A 59 2.91 20.91 25.94
CA TYR A 59 2.37 22.22 26.32
C TYR A 59 1.36 22.12 27.47
N ASP A 60 1.34 21.00 28.20
CA ASP A 60 0.41 20.70 29.30
C ASP A 60 -1.08 20.79 28.91
N ARG A 61 -1.40 20.50 27.64
CA ARG A 61 -2.78 20.45 27.13
C ARG A 61 -3.28 19.02 27.13
N LYS A 62 -3.98 18.62 28.20
CA LYS A 62 -4.40 17.22 28.44
C LYS A 62 -5.91 16.98 28.43
N ASN A 63 -6.69 17.97 27.98
CA ASN A 63 -8.14 17.86 27.96
C ASN A 63 -8.56 16.66 27.10
N PRO A 64 -9.37 15.71 27.61
CA PRO A 64 -9.80 14.55 26.83
C PRO A 64 -10.85 14.94 25.78
N PRO A 65 -10.94 14.21 24.66
CA PRO A 65 -12.00 14.41 23.68
C PRO A 65 -13.36 14.08 24.29
N LEU A 66 -14.36 14.94 24.06
CA LEU A 66 -15.76 14.72 24.46
C LEU A 66 -16.42 13.61 23.62
N GLY A 67 -15.99 13.51 22.35
CA GLY A 67 -16.52 12.61 21.35
C GLY A 67 -15.91 11.21 21.38
N LYS A 68 -16.73 10.20 21.07
CA LYS A 68 -16.28 8.80 20.97
C LYS A 68 -15.81 8.42 19.56
N GLN A 69 -16.24 9.16 18.54
CA GLN A 69 -15.97 8.82 17.14
C GLN A 69 -14.51 9.10 16.75
N PRO A 70 -13.92 8.33 15.81
CA PRO A 70 -12.54 8.53 15.37
C PRO A 70 -12.25 9.94 14.87
N MET A 71 -13.16 10.51 14.06
CA MET A 71 -13.03 11.86 13.50
C MET A 71 -13.02 12.96 14.58
N GLU A 72 -13.87 12.82 15.61
CA GLU A 72 -13.93 13.73 16.75
C GLU A 72 -12.62 13.72 17.54
N LYS A 73 -12.09 12.51 17.82
CA LYS A 73 -10.82 12.35 18.53
C LYS A 73 -9.65 12.93 17.74
N TYR A 74 -9.60 12.67 16.44
CA TYR A 74 -8.59 13.25 15.55
C TYR A 74 -8.64 14.78 15.57
N SER A 75 -9.83 15.35 15.31
CA SER A 75 -10.04 16.82 15.28
C SER A 75 -9.66 17.47 16.61
N HIS A 76 -10.05 16.85 17.73
CA HIS A 76 -9.76 17.33 19.08
C HIS A 76 -8.26 17.40 19.36
N TRP A 77 -7.52 16.31 19.14
CA TRP A 77 -6.08 16.28 19.41
C TRP A 77 -5.31 17.16 18.43
N PHE A 78 -5.72 17.24 17.16
CA PHE A 78 -5.07 18.09 16.18
C PHE A 78 -5.23 19.58 16.53
N GLN A 79 -6.44 19.99 16.95
CA GLN A 79 -6.71 21.35 17.43
C GLN A 79 -5.96 21.69 18.73
N LEU A 80 -5.85 20.74 19.68
CA LEU A 80 -5.10 20.97 20.91
C LEU A 80 -3.59 21.09 20.67
N ALA A 81 -3.04 20.28 19.77
CA ALA A 81 -1.63 20.35 19.39
C ALA A 81 -1.32 21.66 18.67
N TYR A 82 -2.16 22.03 17.70
CA TYR A 82 -1.97 23.20 16.84
C TYR A 82 -3.25 24.05 16.80
N PRO A 83 -3.40 25.00 17.75
CA PRO A 83 -4.62 25.81 17.85
C PRO A 83 -4.83 26.72 16.64
N GLN A 84 -3.73 27.20 16.04
CA GLN A 84 -3.78 28.12 14.90
C GLN A 84 -3.87 27.33 13.58
N PRO A 85 -4.75 27.73 12.64
CA PRO A 85 -4.86 27.08 11.33
C PRO A 85 -3.55 27.02 10.54
N ILE A 86 -2.74 28.08 10.61
CA ILE A 86 -1.45 28.16 9.92
C ILE A 86 -0.46 27.09 10.41
N ASP A 87 -0.49 26.76 11.70
CA ASP A 87 0.39 25.74 12.28
C ASP A 87 -0.06 24.33 11.85
N ARG A 88 -1.38 24.09 11.73
CA ARG A 88 -1.93 22.84 11.19
C ARG A 88 -1.53 22.64 9.74
N GLN A 89 -1.64 23.69 8.92
CA GLN A 89 -1.21 23.65 7.53
C GLN A 89 0.28 23.32 7.43
N LYS A 90 1.12 24.03 8.19
CA LYS A 90 2.57 23.82 8.19
C LYS A 90 2.94 22.39 8.61
N TYR A 91 2.29 21.85 9.63
CA TYR A 91 2.47 20.46 10.04
C TYR A 91 2.19 19.48 8.89
N LEU A 92 1.07 19.65 8.16
CA LEU A 92 0.73 18.81 7.02
C LEU A 92 1.70 19.01 5.84
N GLN A 93 2.13 20.25 5.56
CA GLN A 93 3.12 20.54 4.53
C GLN A 93 4.45 19.83 4.82
N ASP A 94 4.98 19.96 6.05
CA ASP A 94 6.22 19.31 6.47
C ASP A 94 6.11 17.77 6.40
N LEU A 95 4.90 17.25 6.65
CA LEU A 95 4.62 15.82 6.56
C LEU A 95 4.60 15.29 5.12
N ILE A 96 4.21 16.12 4.13
CA ILE A 96 3.88 15.69 2.76
C ILE A 96 4.93 16.12 1.73
N GLU A 97 5.36 17.39 1.71
CA GLU A 97 6.02 18.06 0.58
C GLU A 97 7.23 17.27 0.03
N LYS A 98 8.07 16.75 0.91
CA LYS A 98 9.33 16.07 0.55
C LYS A 98 9.21 14.55 0.50
N LYS A 99 8.02 14.00 0.69
CA LYS A 99 7.81 12.55 0.67
C LYS A 99 7.78 12.02 -0.76
N ALA A 100 8.28 10.81 -0.92
CA ALA A 100 8.20 10.08 -2.17
C ALA A 100 6.76 9.67 -2.46
N ILE A 101 6.39 9.65 -3.74
CA ILE A 101 5.08 9.16 -4.19
C ILE A 101 4.96 7.69 -3.77
N SER A 102 3.88 7.35 -3.07
CA SER A 102 3.57 5.96 -2.71
C SER A 102 3.39 5.10 -3.97
N ALA A 103 3.77 3.83 -3.90
CA ALA A 103 3.57 2.89 -5.00
C ALA A 103 2.09 2.73 -5.39
N ALA A 104 1.14 2.78 -4.44
CA ALA A 104 -0.28 2.78 -4.73
C ALA A 104 -0.72 3.98 -5.60
N ASN A 105 -0.24 5.20 -5.33
CA ASN A 105 -0.49 6.36 -6.20
C ASN A 105 0.14 6.22 -7.60
N LEU A 106 1.34 5.61 -7.73
CA LEU A 106 1.93 5.31 -9.04
C LEU A 106 1.07 4.31 -9.83
N ARG A 107 0.55 3.27 -9.16
CA ARG A 107 -0.37 2.30 -9.78
C ARG A 107 -1.72 2.92 -10.14
N LEU A 108 -2.26 3.79 -9.29
CA LEU A 108 -3.46 4.55 -9.60
C LEU A 108 -3.25 5.44 -10.82
N ALA A 109 -2.16 6.21 -10.88
CA ALA A 109 -1.82 7.02 -12.05
C ALA A 109 -1.68 6.18 -13.32
N HIS A 110 -1.08 4.97 -13.23
CA HIS A 110 -1.00 4.01 -14.33
C HIS A 110 -2.39 3.58 -14.82
N LEU A 111 -3.33 3.28 -13.93
CA LEU A 111 -4.74 2.98 -14.28
C LEU A 111 -5.41 4.15 -15.02
N MET A 112 -5.07 5.38 -14.65
CA MET A 112 -5.66 6.59 -15.22
C MET A 112 -5.15 6.93 -16.64
N LEU A 113 -3.96 6.47 -17.05
CA LEU A 113 -3.34 6.87 -18.33
C LEU A 113 -4.22 6.54 -19.55
N LYS A 114 -4.77 5.32 -19.58
CA LYS A 114 -5.60 4.85 -20.71
C LYS A 114 -7.09 5.16 -20.51
N LYS A 115 -7.50 5.64 -19.33
CA LYS A 115 -8.89 6.00 -18.99
C LYS A 115 -9.91 4.88 -19.27
N LYS A 116 -9.47 3.61 -19.32
CA LYS A 116 -10.34 2.45 -19.62
C LYS A 116 -11.39 2.23 -18.53
N ILE A 117 -11.05 2.57 -17.30
CA ILE A 117 -11.91 2.36 -16.13
C ILE A 117 -12.66 3.63 -15.83
N THR A 118 -11.96 4.75 -15.64
CA THR A 118 -12.52 6.06 -15.33
C THR A 118 -11.47 7.14 -15.61
N ASN A 119 -11.91 8.39 -15.67
CA ASN A 119 -11.08 9.59 -15.70
C ASN A 119 -11.31 10.47 -14.46
N ILE A 120 -12.16 10.06 -13.50
CA ILE A 120 -12.50 10.84 -12.31
C ILE A 120 -11.95 10.15 -11.06
N VAL A 121 -11.25 10.93 -10.23
CA VAL A 121 -10.80 10.52 -8.89
C VAL A 121 -11.29 11.54 -7.87
N ILE A 122 -11.90 11.04 -6.80
CA ILE A 122 -12.31 11.81 -5.63
C ILE A 122 -11.46 11.34 -4.46
N THR A 123 -10.86 12.27 -3.73
CA THR A 123 -9.97 11.96 -2.62
C THR A 123 -10.28 12.80 -1.40
N THR A 124 -10.14 12.17 -0.24
CA THR A 124 -10.16 12.82 1.09
C THR A 124 -8.75 13.20 1.55
N ASN A 125 -7.72 12.86 0.78
CA ASN A 125 -6.33 13.12 1.14
C ASN A 125 -5.96 14.58 0.88
N PHE A 126 -5.11 15.10 1.76
CA PHE A 126 -4.53 16.44 1.61
C PHE A 126 -3.31 16.48 0.69
N ASP A 127 -2.68 15.33 0.42
CA ASP A 127 -1.47 15.23 -0.41
C ASP A 127 -1.74 15.38 -1.91
N ASP A 128 -0.68 15.67 -2.67
CA ASP A 128 -0.70 15.84 -4.13
C ASP A 128 -0.04 14.66 -4.87
N PHE A 129 0.07 13.48 -4.25
CA PHE A 129 0.83 12.36 -4.81
C PHE A 129 0.28 11.87 -6.14
N LEU A 130 -1.05 11.81 -6.30
CA LEU A 130 -1.66 11.42 -7.58
C LEU A 130 -1.35 12.44 -8.67
N SER A 131 -1.46 13.74 -8.36
CA SER A 131 -1.11 14.82 -9.29
C SER A 131 0.36 14.72 -9.71
N ARG A 132 1.27 14.54 -8.74
CA ARG A 132 2.71 14.34 -9.02
C ARG A 132 2.97 13.11 -9.88
N ALA A 133 2.25 12.00 -9.62
CA ALA A 133 2.39 10.76 -10.39
C ALA A 133 1.89 10.92 -11.84
N LEU A 134 0.77 11.61 -12.05
CA LEU A 134 0.25 11.91 -13.38
C LEU A 134 1.18 12.86 -14.16
N THR A 135 1.69 13.90 -13.50
CA THR A 135 2.69 14.80 -14.09
C THR A 135 3.98 14.04 -14.45
N LEU A 136 4.43 13.10 -13.60
CA LEU A 136 5.57 12.23 -13.90
C LEU A 136 5.35 11.42 -15.18
N PHE A 137 4.13 10.89 -15.38
CA PHE A 137 3.76 10.18 -16.60
C PHE A 137 3.33 11.10 -17.76
N GLY A 138 3.49 12.42 -17.61
CA GLY A 138 3.24 13.39 -18.68
C GLY A 138 1.75 13.63 -18.97
N GLU A 139 0.85 13.21 -18.08
CA GLU A 139 -0.60 13.35 -18.25
C GLU A 139 -1.12 14.65 -17.64
N ARG A 140 -1.95 15.35 -18.43
CA ARG A 140 -2.65 16.55 -17.99
C ARG A 140 -3.89 16.17 -17.19
N HIS A 141 -4.13 16.91 -16.12
CA HIS A 141 -5.27 16.69 -15.23
C HIS A 141 -5.80 18.00 -14.67
N ILE A 142 -7.09 18.00 -14.35
CA ILE A 142 -7.82 19.12 -13.75
C ILE A 142 -7.97 18.83 -12.26
N VAL A 143 -7.65 19.81 -11.42
CA VAL A 143 -7.78 19.69 -9.96
C VAL A 143 -8.87 20.64 -9.45
N CYS A 144 -9.72 20.10 -8.59
CA CYS A 144 -10.67 20.85 -7.77
C CYS A 144 -10.45 20.54 -6.30
N ASP A 145 -9.91 21.49 -5.57
CA ASP A 145 -9.58 21.38 -4.15
C ASP A 145 -10.24 22.46 -3.29
N HIS A 146 -11.03 23.33 -3.91
CA HIS A 146 -11.78 24.38 -3.22
C HIS A 146 -13.22 24.50 -3.78
N PRO A 147 -14.24 24.80 -2.95
CA PRO A 147 -15.60 25.04 -3.44
C PRO A 147 -15.69 26.02 -4.63
N ASN A 148 -14.84 27.05 -4.63
CA ASN A 148 -14.77 28.04 -5.71
C ASN A 148 -14.19 27.49 -7.03
N THR A 149 -13.58 26.31 -7.03
CA THR A 149 -13.04 25.64 -8.22
C THR A 149 -13.95 24.53 -8.73
N VAL A 150 -15.12 24.29 -8.12
CA VAL A 150 -16.09 23.25 -8.52
C VAL A 150 -16.49 23.37 -9.99
N ALA A 151 -16.60 24.59 -10.52
CA ALA A 151 -16.94 24.84 -11.91
C ALA A 151 -15.90 24.33 -12.92
N ARG A 152 -14.67 23.99 -12.48
CA ARG A 152 -13.65 23.36 -13.35
C ARG A 152 -13.97 21.90 -13.66
N ILE A 153 -14.81 21.27 -12.85
CA ILE A 153 -15.13 19.86 -12.96
C ILE A 153 -16.40 19.69 -13.76
N ASP A 154 -16.29 18.88 -14.80
CA ASP A 154 -17.41 18.46 -15.62
C ASP A 154 -17.31 16.94 -15.81
N PRO A 155 -18.24 16.16 -15.23
CA PRO A 155 -18.23 14.69 -15.32
C PRO A 155 -18.27 14.14 -16.75
N GLU A 156 -18.62 14.95 -17.75
CA GLU A 156 -18.68 14.55 -19.15
C GLU A 156 -17.36 14.80 -19.91
N LEU A 157 -16.43 15.58 -19.34
CA LEU A 157 -15.10 15.81 -19.91
C LEU A 157 -14.28 14.52 -19.99
N LYS A 158 -13.34 14.46 -20.95
CA LYS A 158 -12.47 13.30 -21.20
C LYS A 158 -11.13 13.42 -20.48
N GLU A 159 -10.79 14.60 -19.99
CA GLU A 159 -9.59 14.91 -19.22
C GLU A 159 -9.63 14.18 -17.87
N ILE A 160 -8.45 13.91 -17.30
CA ILE A 160 -8.37 13.35 -15.94
C ILE A 160 -8.77 14.44 -14.95
N GLN A 161 -9.63 14.12 -14.00
CA GLN A 161 -10.17 15.06 -13.03
C GLN A 161 -9.96 14.53 -11.61
N ILE A 162 -9.36 15.34 -10.75
CA ILE A 162 -9.06 15.02 -9.35
C ILE A 162 -9.80 16.01 -8.46
N ILE A 163 -10.60 15.49 -7.53
CA ILE A 163 -11.42 16.27 -6.63
C ILE A 163 -10.97 16.01 -5.18
N HIS A 164 -10.38 17.01 -4.54
CA HIS A 164 -10.00 16.97 -3.12
C HIS A 164 -11.13 17.56 -2.28
N VAL A 165 -11.90 16.72 -1.61
CA VAL A 165 -13.09 17.19 -0.86
C VAL A 165 -12.74 17.95 0.42
N HIS A 166 -11.56 17.73 0.99
CA HIS A 166 -11.06 18.44 2.18
C HIS A 166 -10.05 19.56 1.86
N GLY A 167 -9.67 19.68 0.58
CA GLY A 167 -8.62 20.57 0.13
C GLY A 167 -7.24 19.91 0.10
N THR A 168 -6.22 20.72 -0.15
CA THR A 168 -4.82 20.30 -0.30
C THR A 168 -3.93 21.09 0.67
N TYR A 169 -2.83 20.49 1.12
CA TYR A 169 -1.91 21.11 2.10
C TYR A 169 -1.36 22.49 1.68
N TRP A 170 -1.48 22.85 0.40
CA TRP A 170 -1.10 24.15 -0.17
C TRP A 170 -1.91 25.34 0.37
N PHE A 171 -3.12 25.12 0.90
CA PHE A 171 -4.00 26.18 1.36
C PHE A 171 -4.28 26.12 2.87
N TYR A 172 -4.33 27.28 3.53
CA TYR A 172 -4.66 27.37 4.96
C TYR A 172 -6.12 27.00 5.25
N ASP A 173 -7.01 27.14 4.26
CA ASP A 173 -8.41 26.72 4.29
C ASP A 173 -8.59 25.19 4.14
N CYS A 174 -7.61 24.38 4.51
CA CYS A 174 -7.82 22.92 4.62
C CYS A 174 -8.88 22.64 5.68
N CYS A 175 -9.89 21.83 5.33
CA CYS A 175 -10.86 21.35 6.31
C CYS A 175 -10.22 20.23 7.13
N ASN A 176 -9.55 20.63 8.20
CA ASN A 176 -8.77 19.76 9.06
C ASN A 176 -9.59 19.24 10.26
N LEU A 177 -10.66 19.97 10.60
CA LEU A 177 -11.51 19.70 11.76
C LEU A 177 -12.93 19.33 11.33
N GLN A 178 -13.62 18.53 12.14
CA GLN A 178 -15.03 18.19 11.92
C GLN A 178 -15.91 19.43 11.67
N GLY A 179 -15.79 20.49 12.48
CA GLY A 179 -16.58 21.72 12.27
C GLY A 179 -16.25 22.46 10.97
N GLU A 180 -15.02 22.37 10.49
CA GLU A 180 -14.61 22.94 9.19
C GLU A 180 -15.14 22.09 8.02
N ILE A 181 -15.13 20.76 8.17
CA ILE A 181 -15.67 19.79 7.20
C ILE A 181 -17.19 19.93 7.08
N GLU A 182 -17.90 20.02 8.22
CA GLU A 182 -19.36 20.22 8.28
C GLU A 182 -19.74 21.61 7.73
N GLY A 183 -18.99 22.66 8.08
CA GLY A 183 -19.21 24.01 7.59
C GLY A 183 -19.09 24.14 6.07
N ARG A 184 -18.22 23.36 5.42
CA ARG A 184 -18.09 23.32 3.95
C ARG A 184 -19.25 22.64 3.22
N SER A 185 -20.08 21.89 3.93
CA SER A 185 -21.28 21.25 3.36
C SER A 185 -22.47 22.21 3.28
N LEU A 186 -22.41 23.36 3.97
CA LEU A 186 -23.48 24.35 3.99
C LEU A 186 -23.36 25.31 2.78
N PRO A 187 -24.49 25.71 2.17
CA PRO A 187 -24.48 26.73 1.11
C PRO A 187 -23.98 28.06 1.66
N LEU A 188 -22.85 28.55 1.16
CA LEU A 188 -22.49 29.96 1.30
C LEU A 188 -23.48 30.74 0.45
N GLY A 189 -24.20 31.71 1.03
CA GLY A 189 -25.39 32.38 0.49
C GLY A 189 -25.27 33.09 -0.87
N HIS A 190 -24.18 32.89 -1.62
CA HIS A 190 -23.93 33.49 -2.93
C HIS A 190 -23.66 32.46 -4.06
N THR A 191 -23.57 31.15 -3.81
CA THR A 191 -23.39 30.13 -4.87
C THR A 191 -24.17 28.83 -4.59
N THR A 192 -24.72 28.22 -5.64
CA THR A 192 -25.37 26.89 -5.58
C THR A 192 -24.40 25.73 -5.82
N LEU A 193 -23.17 26.03 -6.25
CA LEU A 193 -22.13 25.06 -6.58
C LEU A 193 -21.28 24.76 -5.35
N THR A 194 -21.70 23.78 -4.55
CA THR A 194 -20.94 23.26 -3.41
C THR A 194 -20.23 21.95 -3.76
N MET A 195 -19.26 21.55 -2.95
CA MET A 195 -18.65 20.21 -3.07
C MET A 195 -19.70 19.11 -2.92
N ALA A 196 -20.66 19.27 -2.00
CA ALA A 196 -21.75 18.32 -1.83
C ALA A 196 -22.62 18.20 -3.10
N ALA A 197 -22.96 19.32 -3.74
CA ALA A 197 -23.72 19.31 -5.00
C ALA A 197 -22.92 18.67 -6.15
N LEU A 198 -21.61 18.91 -6.22
CA LEU A 198 -20.73 18.25 -7.19
C LEU A 198 -20.70 16.73 -6.98
N LEU A 199 -20.57 16.27 -5.74
CA LEU A 199 -20.60 14.85 -5.39
C LEU A 199 -21.94 14.21 -5.76
N ASP A 200 -23.05 14.86 -5.44
CA ASP A 200 -24.39 14.36 -5.79
C ASP A 200 -24.55 14.23 -7.32
N ARG A 201 -24.03 15.20 -8.09
CA ARG A 201 -24.01 15.14 -9.56
C ARG A 201 -23.19 13.96 -10.08
N ILE A 202 -21.99 13.72 -9.56
CA ILE A 202 -21.13 12.59 -9.98
C ILE A 202 -21.79 11.25 -9.62
N LEU A 203 -22.23 11.10 -8.36
CA LEU A 203 -22.87 9.91 -7.82
C LEU A 203 -24.19 9.55 -8.52
N SER A 204 -24.86 10.52 -9.16
CA SER A 204 -26.09 10.27 -9.91
C SER A 204 -25.85 9.35 -11.13
N ARG A 205 -24.69 9.45 -11.78
CA ARG A 205 -24.35 8.75 -13.03
C ARG A 205 -23.26 7.69 -12.88
N HIS A 206 -22.39 7.84 -11.89
CA HIS A 206 -21.22 6.98 -11.69
C HIS A 206 -21.27 6.31 -10.33
N SER A 207 -20.75 5.08 -10.23
CA SER A 207 -20.67 4.36 -8.97
C SER A 207 -19.23 4.37 -8.41
N PRO A 208 -19.05 4.51 -7.09
CA PRO A 208 -17.71 4.60 -6.53
C PRO A 208 -17.01 3.24 -6.42
N LEU A 209 -15.71 3.27 -6.68
CA LEU A 209 -14.73 2.25 -6.31
C LEU A 209 -13.95 2.77 -5.10
N VAL A 210 -14.33 2.35 -3.89
CA VAL A 210 -13.82 2.91 -2.63
C VAL A 210 -12.58 2.16 -2.18
N ILE A 211 -11.41 2.81 -2.20
CA ILE A 211 -10.11 2.17 -1.93
C ILE A 211 -9.30 3.00 -0.93
N GLY A 212 -8.90 2.40 0.19
CA GLY A 212 -8.06 3.05 1.19
C GLY A 212 -8.77 4.16 1.99
N TYR A 213 -10.09 4.23 1.95
CA TYR A 213 -10.92 5.17 2.70
C TYR A 213 -11.67 4.47 3.84
N SER A 214 -11.61 5.04 5.04
CA SER A 214 -12.14 4.43 6.28
C SER A 214 -13.61 4.73 6.55
N GLY A 215 -14.24 5.65 5.83
CA GLY A 215 -15.69 5.90 5.97
C GLY A 215 -16.12 6.56 7.28
N TRP A 216 -15.49 7.68 7.68
CA TRP A 216 -15.87 8.38 8.91
C TRP A 216 -17.32 8.90 8.85
N GLU A 217 -18.13 8.54 9.83
CA GLU A 217 -19.51 9.04 9.93
C GLU A 217 -19.50 10.55 10.19
N GLY A 218 -20.35 11.29 9.46
CA GLY A 218 -20.36 12.75 9.45
C GLY A 218 -19.46 13.39 8.38
N ASP A 219 -18.63 12.60 7.68
CA ASP A 219 -17.85 13.09 6.55
C ASP A 219 -18.74 13.49 5.35
N VAL A 220 -18.26 14.43 4.52
CA VAL A 220 -18.93 14.93 3.30
C VAL A 220 -19.24 13.77 2.35
N ILE A 221 -18.30 12.84 2.18
CA ILE A 221 -18.46 11.67 1.32
C ILE A 221 -19.54 10.73 1.87
N MET A 222 -19.47 10.38 3.15
CA MET A 222 -20.44 9.48 3.78
C MET A 222 -21.84 10.08 3.79
N THR A 223 -21.95 11.40 3.96
CA THR A 223 -23.22 12.12 3.88
C THR A 223 -23.80 12.09 2.46
N ALA A 224 -22.97 12.28 1.43
CA ALA A 224 -23.39 12.17 0.02
C ALA A 224 -23.81 10.73 -0.34
N LEU A 225 -23.05 9.73 0.09
CA LEU A 225 -23.40 8.31 -0.10
C LEU A 225 -24.72 7.96 0.57
N LYS A 226 -24.93 8.41 1.81
CA LYS A 226 -26.18 8.18 2.56
C LYS A 226 -27.40 8.77 1.83
N ARG A 227 -27.28 9.95 1.22
CA ARG A 227 -28.32 10.51 0.34
C ARG A 227 -28.51 9.68 -0.92
N ARG A 228 -27.40 9.30 -1.58
CA ARG A 228 -27.46 8.58 -2.86
C ARG A 228 -28.08 7.19 -2.75
N LEU A 229 -27.77 6.44 -1.69
CA LEU A 229 -28.26 5.08 -1.45
C LEU A 229 -29.73 5.00 -1.01
N GLN A 230 -30.43 6.14 -0.92
CA GLN A 230 -31.89 6.14 -0.80
C GLN A 230 -32.56 5.72 -2.12
N ASN A 231 -31.84 5.76 -3.24
CA ASN A 231 -32.30 5.39 -4.57
C ASN A 231 -31.36 4.33 -5.19
N PRO A 232 -31.85 3.49 -6.11
CA PRO A 232 -31.01 2.52 -6.81
C PRO A 232 -29.80 3.17 -7.51
N LEU A 233 -28.64 2.53 -7.43
CA LEU A 233 -27.43 2.91 -8.15
C LEU A 233 -27.47 2.43 -9.60
N PRO A 234 -26.87 3.17 -10.57
CA PRO A 234 -26.76 2.70 -11.95
C PRO A 234 -25.83 1.48 -12.07
N TYR A 235 -24.80 1.39 -11.23
CA TYR A 235 -23.89 0.25 -11.12
C TYR A 235 -23.67 -0.09 -9.65
N ASN A 236 -23.15 -1.28 -9.37
CA ASN A 236 -22.84 -1.67 -8.00
C ASN A 236 -21.68 -0.82 -7.46
N LEU A 237 -21.78 -0.45 -6.18
CA LEU A 237 -20.70 0.17 -5.42
C LEU A 237 -19.77 -0.93 -4.89
N TYR A 238 -18.47 -0.75 -5.06
CA TYR A 238 -17.46 -1.67 -4.53
C TYR A 238 -16.63 -0.98 -3.46
N TRP A 239 -16.65 -1.55 -2.25
CA TRP A 239 -15.89 -1.06 -1.11
C TRP A 239 -14.77 -2.03 -0.77
N PHE A 240 -13.52 -1.63 -1.03
CA PHE A 240 -12.35 -2.47 -0.79
C PHE A 240 -11.86 -2.28 0.64
N CYS A 241 -12.11 -3.28 1.48
CA CYS A 241 -11.74 -3.26 2.88
C CYS A 241 -10.30 -3.76 3.05
N TYR A 242 -9.50 -3.07 3.87
CA TYR A 242 -8.13 -3.51 4.16
C TYR A 242 -8.14 -4.80 4.98
N ARG A 243 -9.06 -4.92 5.95
CA ARG A 243 -9.36 -6.12 6.73
C ARG A 243 -10.84 -6.45 6.64
N SER A 244 -11.18 -7.73 6.82
CA SER A 244 -12.58 -8.17 6.89
C SER A 244 -13.37 -7.53 8.04
N ASP A 245 -12.69 -7.21 9.14
CA ASP A 245 -13.28 -6.62 10.36
C ASP A 245 -13.53 -5.11 10.22
N ASP A 246 -12.93 -4.45 9.21
CA ASP A 246 -13.13 -3.01 8.98
C ASP A 246 -14.61 -2.69 8.67
N ILE A 247 -15.34 -3.68 8.15
CA ILE A 247 -16.76 -3.55 7.84
C ILE A 247 -17.58 -3.28 9.11
N ASP A 248 -17.18 -3.80 10.26
CA ASP A 248 -17.95 -3.65 11.50
C ASP A 248 -18.02 -2.20 11.96
N SER A 249 -17.02 -1.39 11.58
CA SER A 249 -16.98 0.05 11.87
C SER A 249 -17.91 0.89 10.99
N LEU A 250 -18.43 0.32 9.90
CA LEU A 250 -19.29 1.02 8.95
C LEU A 250 -20.76 1.03 9.40
N PRO A 251 -21.53 2.05 9.01
CA PRO A 251 -22.92 2.19 9.44
C PRO A 251 -23.86 1.18 8.75
N ASP A 252 -24.92 0.79 9.44
CA ASP A 252 -25.86 -0.26 8.99
C ASP A 252 -26.53 0.05 7.65
N TRP A 253 -26.82 1.33 7.37
CA TRP A 253 -27.42 1.76 6.10
C TRP A 253 -26.52 1.44 4.89
N LEU A 254 -25.21 1.34 5.09
CA LEU A 254 -24.25 0.98 4.06
C LEU A 254 -24.05 -0.54 4.02
N LYS A 255 -23.85 -1.17 5.19
CA LYS A 255 -23.54 -2.62 5.32
C LYS A 255 -24.60 -3.53 4.72
N TYR A 256 -25.86 -3.14 4.84
CA TYR A 256 -27.00 -3.99 4.44
C TYR A 256 -27.66 -3.56 3.13
N HIS A 257 -27.09 -2.60 2.41
CA HIS A 257 -27.62 -2.15 1.12
C HIS A 257 -27.33 -3.18 0.01
N GLN A 258 -28.33 -3.47 -0.84
CA GLN A 258 -28.25 -4.57 -1.81
C GLN A 258 -27.24 -4.33 -2.94
N GLN A 259 -26.97 -3.08 -3.31
CA GLN A 259 -26.03 -2.71 -4.38
C GLN A 259 -24.64 -2.29 -3.85
N VAL A 260 -24.34 -2.58 -2.59
CA VAL A 260 -23.03 -2.31 -1.97
C VAL A 260 -22.32 -3.64 -1.73
N PHE A 261 -21.18 -3.82 -2.40
CA PHE A 261 -20.37 -5.03 -2.31
C PHE A 261 -19.06 -4.72 -1.57
N PHE A 262 -18.81 -5.45 -0.49
CA PHE A 262 -17.58 -5.36 0.27
C PHE A 262 -16.58 -6.37 -0.27
N VAL A 263 -15.47 -5.86 -0.79
CA VAL A 263 -14.34 -6.67 -1.26
C VAL A 263 -13.41 -6.88 -0.09
N VAL A 264 -13.29 -8.13 0.35
CA VAL A 264 -12.54 -8.52 1.55
C VAL A 264 -11.33 -9.39 1.20
N PRO A 265 -10.27 -9.36 2.03
CA PRO A 265 -9.19 -10.32 1.90
C PRO A 265 -9.70 -11.77 2.03
N PRO A 266 -9.02 -12.76 1.42
CA PRO A 266 -9.42 -14.16 1.47
C PRO A 266 -9.48 -14.65 2.92
N GLU A 267 -10.53 -15.38 3.29
CA GLU A 267 -10.64 -15.99 4.62
C GLU A 267 -9.54 -17.06 4.78
N LYS A 268 -8.87 -17.09 5.94
CA LYS A 268 -7.94 -18.18 6.27
C LYS A 268 -8.76 -19.49 6.34
N GLU A 269 -8.60 -20.37 5.36
CA GLU A 269 -9.01 -21.77 5.52
C GLU A 269 -8.09 -22.41 6.58
N TYR A 270 -8.43 -22.26 7.86
CA TYR A 270 -7.98 -23.23 8.84
C TYR A 270 -8.56 -24.57 8.41
N SER A 271 -7.70 -25.52 8.03
CA SER A 271 -8.15 -26.87 7.68
C SER A 271 -9.01 -27.39 8.82
N ARG A 272 -10.27 -27.73 8.53
CA ARG A 272 -11.23 -28.29 9.51
C ARG A 272 -10.75 -29.57 10.20
N GLN A 273 -9.61 -30.12 9.80
CA GLN A 273 -8.97 -31.26 10.45
C GLN A 273 -8.48 -30.96 11.87
N THR A 274 -8.07 -29.72 12.18
CA THR A 274 -7.60 -29.40 13.55
C THR A 274 -8.74 -29.20 14.55
N VAL A 275 -9.93 -28.76 14.14
CA VAL A 275 -11.05 -28.53 15.06
C VAL A 275 -11.69 -29.85 15.50
N ASP A 276 -11.79 -30.84 14.62
CA ASP A 276 -12.35 -32.16 14.98
C ASP A 276 -11.37 -33.06 15.75
N GLU A 277 -10.06 -32.83 15.62
CA GLU A 277 -9.04 -33.52 16.43
C GLU A 277 -8.91 -32.89 17.84
N LEU A 278 -8.99 -31.56 17.96
CA LEU A 278 -9.03 -30.87 19.26
C LEU A 278 -10.32 -31.17 20.05
N ASN A 279 -11.45 -31.37 19.38
CA ASN A 279 -12.73 -31.69 20.03
C ASN A 279 -12.83 -33.14 20.55
N LYS A 280 -11.89 -34.03 20.20
CA LYS A 280 -11.88 -35.42 20.72
C LYS A 280 -11.06 -35.58 22.00
N GLU A 281 -10.14 -34.66 22.30
CA GLU A 281 -9.35 -34.67 23.54
C GLU A 281 -9.91 -33.73 24.63
N GLU A 282 -10.95 -32.96 24.34
CA GLU A 282 -11.61 -32.02 25.27
C GLU A 282 -12.38 -32.65 26.46
N LYS A 283 -12.29 -33.97 26.70
CA LYS A 283 -13.00 -34.63 27.81
C LYS A 283 -12.22 -34.75 29.12
N SER A 284 -10.99 -34.26 29.23
CA SER A 284 -10.26 -34.46 30.49
C SER A 284 -9.08 -33.51 30.76
N VAL A 285 -9.30 -32.20 30.87
CA VAL A 285 -8.51 -31.31 31.77
C VAL A 285 -9.37 -30.07 32.14
N LYS A 286 -9.31 -29.62 33.39
CA LYS A 286 -10.05 -28.46 33.94
C LYS A 286 -9.77 -27.17 33.17
N ARG A 287 -10.85 -26.47 32.76
CA ARG A 287 -10.84 -25.16 32.09
C ARG A 287 -10.21 -24.06 32.96
N LEU A 288 -9.26 -23.31 32.39
CA LEU A 288 -8.99 -21.92 32.75
C LEU A 288 -9.92 -21.00 31.90
N PRO A 289 -10.23 -19.77 32.33
CA PRO A 289 -11.22 -18.92 31.67
C PRO A 289 -10.78 -18.47 30.27
N GLU A 290 -11.70 -18.57 29.29
CA GLU A 290 -11.54 -18.26 27.86
C GLU A 290 -11.17 -16.79 27.53
N GLU A 291 -11.07 -15.91 28.54
CA GLU A 291 -10.72 -14.50 28.37
C GLU A 291 -9.19 -14.26 28.29
N ALA A 292 -8.37 -15.15 28.86
CA ALA A 292 -6.91 -15.00 28.84
C ALA A 292 -6.26 -15.36 27.48
N ILE A 293 -6.97 -16.09 26.60
CA ILE A 293 -6.43 -16.57 25.32
C ILE A 293 -6.67 -15.55 24.18
N ARG A 294 -7.64 -14.64 24.33
CA ARG A 294 -8.02 -13.68 23.28
C ARG A 294 -7.18 -12.39 23.25
N GLU A 295 -6.54 -12.01 24.35
CA GLU A 295 -5.66 -10.82 24.38
C GLU A 295 -4.25 -11.08 23.82
N ASP A 296 -3.80 -12.34 23.83
CA ASP A 296 -2.41 -12.70 23.52
C ASP A 296 -2.07 -12.82 22.02
N VAL A 297 -3.06 -12.66 21.12
CA VAL A 297 -2.85 -12.73 19.66
C VAL A 297 -2.52 -11.36 19.04
N LYS A 298 -2.82 -10.24 19.73
CA LYS A 298 -2.78 -8.88 19.13
C LYS A 298 -1.40 -8.21 19.02
N SER A 299 -0.28 -8.89 19.25
CA SER A 299 1.05 -8.25 19.17
C SER A 299 2.18 -9.13 18.62
N PHE A 300 1.89 -10.23 17.93
CA PHE A 300 2.89 -11.26 17.57
C PHE A 300 3.58 -11.17 16.21
N SER A 301 3.29 -10.16 15.40
CA SER A 301 3.91 -10.02 14.08
C SER A 301 4.66 -8.70 13.90
N GLY A 302 5.92 -8.76 13.49
CA GLY A 302 6.54 -7.60 12.85
C GLY A 302 5.83 -7.30 11.53
N LYS A 303 4.94 -6.31 11.51
CA LYS A 303 4.22 -5.76 10.34
C LYS A 303 3.53 -6.74 9.36
N LYS A 304 3.51 -8.05 9.61
CA LYS A 304 2.68 -9.03 8.91
C LYS A 304 1.54 -9.43 9.85
N ASP A 305 0.60 -8.50 10.06
CA ASP A 305 -0.61 -8.70 10.89
C ASP A 305 -1.19 -10.09 10.57
N ASP A 306 -1.43 -10.94 11.58
CA ASP A 306 -1.84 -12.34 11.38
C ASP A 306 -3.19 -12.44 10.63
N ASN A 307 -3.93 -11.35 10.52
CA ASN A 307 -5.14 -11.30 9.69
C ASN A 307 -4.77 -10.97 8.24
N PRO A 308 -5.33 -11.69 7.26
CA PRO A 308 -5.08 -11.41 5.86
C PRO A 308 -5.53 -9.98 5.54
N THR A 309 -4.69 -9.24 4.81
CA THR A 309 -4.94 -7.83 4.48
C THR A 309 -5.02 -7.63 2.97
N LEU A 310 -5.73 -6.58 2.56
CA LEU A 310 -5.88 -6.17 1.17
C LEU A 310 -5.43 -4.71 0.99
N PRO A 311 -4.10 -4.45 0.88
CA PRO A 311 -3.57 -3.11 0.62
C PRO A 311 -4.09 -2.52 -0.70
N ALA A 312 -4.24 -1.19 -0.75
CA ALA A 312 -4.70 -0.49 -1.94
C ALA A 312 -3.86 -0.78 -3.20
N GLN A 313 -2.53 -0.91 -3.02
CA GLN A 313 -1.64 -1.28 -4.11
C GLN A 313 -2.00 -2.63 -4.74
N LYS A 314 -2.30 -3.66 -3.93
CA LYS A 314 -2.72 -4.98 -4.44
C LYS A 314 -4.02 -4.90 -5.22
N VAL A 315 -4.96 -4.07 -4.77
CA VAL A 315 -6.21 -3.80 -5.50
C VAL A 315 -5.89 -3.21 -6.87
N PHE A 316 -5.06 -2.16 -6.93
CA PHE A 316 -4.67 -1.55 -8.20
C PHE A 316 -3.90 -2.51 -9.11
N ASP A 317 -2.96 -3.28 -8.56
CA ASP A 317 -2.21 -4.31 -9.29
C ASP A 317 -3.15 -5.33 -9.94
N LYS A 318 -4.14 -5.82 -9.20
CA LYS A 318 -5.12 -6.77 -9.73
C LYS A 318 -5.96 -6.15 -10.84
N ILE A 319 -6.36 -4.89 -10.68
CA ILE A 319 -7.10 -4.16 -11.72
C ILE A 319 -6.22 -3.97 -12.97
N ILE A 320 -4.93 -3.62 -12.83
CA ILE A 320 -3.97 -3.49 -13.95
C ILE A 320 -3.87 -4.80 -14.72
N GLN A 321 -3.68 -5.92 -14.01
CA GLN A 321 -3.64 -7.25 -14.61
C GLN A 321 -4.95 -7.57 -15.35
N LYS A 322 -6.10 -7.31 -14.71
CA LYS A 322 -7.41 -7.67 -15.26
C LYS A 322 -7.79 -6.87 -16.50
N PHE A 323 -7.43 -5.58 -16.54
CA PHE A 323 -7.72 -4.70 -17.67
C PHE A 323 -6.66 -4.74 -18.78
N ASP A 324 -5.65 -5.59 -18.60
CA ASP A 324 -4.54 -5.78 -19.52
C ASP A 324 -3.93 -4.44 -19.96
N LEU A 325 -3.49 -3.66 -18.98
CA LEU A 325 -2.90 -2.35 -19.25
C LEU A 325 -1.43 -2.49 -19.65
N GLU A 326 -1.04 -1.75 -20.67
CA GLU A 326 0.34 -1.61 -21.12
C GLU A 326 1.15 -0.83 -20.08
N ALA A 327 2.45 -1.10 -19.98
CA ALA A 327 3.34 -0.33 -19.11
C ALA A 327 3.43 1.16 -19.56
N PRO A 328 3.66 2.11 -18.63
CA PRO A 328 3.80 3.52 -18.97
C PRO A 328 4.96 3.79 -19.94
N GLU A 329 4.74 4.64 -20.96
CA GLU A 329 5.73 4.91 -22.04
C GLU A 329 7.09 5.36 -21.48
N LEU A 330 7.09 6.21 -20.43
CA LEU A 330 8.29 6.66 -19.72
C LEU A 330 9.22 5.51 -19.31
N THR A 331 8.65 4.36 -18.95
CA THR A 331 9.41 3.21 -18.43
C THR A 331 9.89 2.24 -19.51
N ILE A 332 9.38 2.36 -20.73
CA ILE A 332 9.73 1.53 -21.89
C ILE A 332 10.72 2.28 -22.80
N ASP A 333 10.45 3.57 -23.05
CA ASP A 333 11.21 4.44 -23.94
C ASP A 333 11.34 5.84 -23.33
N PRO A 334 12.19 6.02 -22.30
CA PRO A 334 12.30 7.29 -21.57
C PRO A 334 12.72 8.46 -22.46
N LEU A 335 13.70 8.25 -23.36
CA LEU A 335 14.17 9.30 -24.26
C LEU A 335 13.12 9.69 -25.30
N GLY A 336 12.40 8.71 -25.85
CA GLY A 336 11.26 8.96 -26.74
C GLY A 336 10.13 9.69 -26.04
N PHE A 337 9.78 9.25 -24.84
CA PHE A 337 8.75 9.89 -24.00
C PHE A 337 9.04 11.37 -23.79
N TYR A 338 10.24 11.74 -23.32
CA TYR A 338 10.57 13.16 -23.09
C TYR A 338 10.64 13.99 -24.37
N ALA A 339 11.15 13.42 -25.47
CA ALA A 339 11.16 14.11 -26.76
C ALA A 339 9.73 14.39 -27.27
N ASN A 340 8.83 13.41 -27.13
CA ASN A 340 7.42 13.53 -27.48
C ASN A 340 6.68 14.50 -26.57
N TYR A 341 6.93 14.43 -25.26
CA TYR A 341 6.35 15.32 -24.26
C TYR A 341 6.67 16.79 -24.54
N LEU A 342 7.96 17.11 -24.74
CA LEU A 342 8.40 18.47 -25.08
C LEU A 342 7.78 18.95 -26.40
N SER A 343 7.70 18.07 -27.40
CA SER A 343 7.09 18.39 -28.69
C SER A 343 5.60 18.75 -28.54
N ARG A 344 4.83 17.97 -27.75
CA ARG A 344 3.40 18.22 -27.50
C ARG A 344 3.14 19.51 -26.69
N CYS A 345 4.05 19.89 -25.80
CA CYS A 345 3.89 21.06 -24.95
C CYS A 345 4.21 22.38 -25.68
N LEU A 346 5.07 22.35 -26.70
CA LEU A 346 5.72 23.56 -27.22
C LEU A 346 5.63 23.75 -28.74
N LEU A 347 5.24 22.73 -29.50
CA LEU A 347 5.08 22.83 -30.94
C LEU A 347 3.60 22.61 -31.32
N PRO A 348 2.87 23.63 -31.79
CA PRO A 348 1.64 23.40 -32.50
C PRO A 348 1.92 22.48 -33.70
N GLU A 349 0.98 21.62 -34.08
CA GLU A 349 1.08 20.77 -35.28
C GLU A 349 1.26 21.57 -36.59
N SER A 350 1.16 22.90 -36.52
CA SER A 350 1.50 23.83 -37.60
C SER A 350 2.00 25.14 -36.98
N PRO A 351 3.31 25.38 -36.86
CA PRO A 351 3.79 26.69 -36.45
C PRO A 351 3.34 27.70 -37.50
N GLU A 352 2.58 28.72 -37.09
CA GLU A 352 2.49 29.93 -37.90
C GLU A 352 3.93 30.40 -38.15
N LYS A 353 4.28 30.56 -39.43
CA LYS A 353 5.64 30.92 -39.86
C LYS A 353 6.09 32.19 -39.12
N GLY A 354 6.89 32.05 -38.06
CA GLY A 354 7.47 33.19 -37.37
C GLY A 354 7.62 33.10 -35.85
N GLU A 355 7.08 32.09 -35.17
CA GLU A 355 7.33 31.96 -33.72
C GLU A 355 8.80 31.59 -33.44
N SER A 356 9.49 32.51 -32.77
CA SER A 356 10.89 32.33 -32.37
C SER A 356 10.98 31.36 -31.21
N ASP A 357 11.73 30.27 -31.38
CA ASP A 357 12.10 29.34 -30.29
C ASP A 357 13.17 29.98 -29.39
N ILE A 358 12.75 30.94 -28.56
CA ILE A 358 13.64 31.77 -27.71
C ILE A 358 14.49 30.90 -26.76
N TYR A 359 13.91 29.79 -26.28
CA TYR A 359 14.57 28.88 -25.33
C TYR A 359 15.30 27.72 -26.01
N PHE A 360 15.33 27.69 -27.35
CA PHE A 360 15.98 26.64 -28.15
C PHE A 360 15.50 25.22 -27.80
N ILE A 361 14.21 25.06 -27.48
CA ILE A 361 13.66 23.76 -27.08
C ILE A 361 13.67 22.75 -28.24
N SER A 362 13.56 23.21 -29.49
CA SER A 362 13.73 22.38 -30.68
C SER A 362 15.11 21.69 -30.67
N SER A 363 16.16 22.41 -30.28
CA SER A 363 17.51 21.85 -30.13
C SER A 363 17.57 20.79 -29.01
N VAL A 364 16.86 21.01 -27.91
CA VAL A 364 16.75 20.01 -26.82
C VAL A 364 16.05 18.75 -27.31
N ILE A 365 14.95 18.88 -28.05
CA ILE A 365 14.21 17.76 -28.66
C ILE A 365 15.13 16.98 -29.61
N ASP A 366 15.89 17.66 -30.46
CA ASP A 366 16.83 17.01 -31.39
C ASP A 366 17.96 16.28 -30.67
N ARG A 367 18.48 16.84 -29.57
CA ARG A 367 19.48 16.15 -28.71
C ARG A 367 18.92 14.88 -28.09
N LEU A 368 17.67 14.90 -27.61
CA LEU A 368 17.01 13.70 -27.07
C LEU A 368 16.79 12.65 -28.16
N LYS A 369 16.33 13.05 -29.34
CA LYS A 369 16.16 12.14 -30.50
C LYS A 369 17.50 11.52 -30.93
N LYS A 370 18.58 12.31 -30.94
CA LYS A 370 19.92 11.83 -31.23
C LYS A 370 20.40 10.83 -30.18
N ALA A 371 20.26 11.15 -28.89
CA ALA A 371 20.61 10.24 -27.80
C ALA A 371 19.85 8.90 -27.90
N LYS A 372 18.55 8.94 -28.22
CA LYS A 372 17.74 7.74 -28.46
C LYS A 372 18.29 6.87 -29.59
N GLN A 373 18.68 7.49 -30.71
CA GLN A 373 19.25 6.79 -31.85
C GLN A 373 20.63 6.18 -31.53
N GLU A 374 21.44 6.90 -30.76
CA GLU A 374 22.74 6.42 -30.28
C GLU A 374 22.59 5.23 -29.31
N GLU A 375 21.66 5.30 -28.35
CA GLU A 375 21.33 4.21 -27.44
C GLU A 375 20.88 2.95 -28.21
N LYS A 376 19.98 3.11 -29.19
CA LYS A 376 19.54 2.00 -30.05
C LYS A 376 20.72 1.37 -30.80
N THR A 377 21.63 2.19 -31.30
CA THR A 377 22.84 1.72 -32.03
C THR A 377 23.80 1.01 -31.08
N TYR A 378 23.98 1.52 -29.86
CA TYR A 378 24.79 0.88 -28.82
C TYR A 378 24.25 -0.49 -28.44
N LEU A 379 22.94 -0.61 -28.19
CA LEU A 379 22.29 -1.89 -27.88
C LEU A 379 22.36 -2.90 -29.03
N GLN A 380 22.39 -2.45 -30.29
CA GLN A 380 22.58 -3.33 -31.44
C GLN A 380 24.02 -3.83 -31.60
N LYS A 381 25.01 -3.04 -31.17
CA LYS A 381 26.44 -3.39 -31.22
C LYS A 381 26.90 -4.25 -30.05
N GLN A 382 26.09 -4.42 -29.01
CA GLN A 382 26.38 -5.32 -27.89
C GLN A 382 26.60 -6.76 -28.37
N GLN A 383 27.42 -7.49 -27.62
CA GLN A 383 27.62 -8.91 -27.89
C GLN A 383 26.29 -9.66 -27.78
N GLN A 384 26.11 -10.69 -28.62
CA GLN A 384 24.88 -11.48 -28.67
C GLN A 384 24.45 -12.01 -27.28
N LYS A 385 25.43 -12.33 -26.43
CA LYS A 385 25.22 -12.77 -25.04
C LYS A 385 24.59 -11.69 -24.17
N GLU A 386 25.18 -10.49 -24.13
CA GLU A 386 24.67 -9.34 -23.36
C GLU A 386 23.27 -8.93 -23.82
N ARG A 387 23.04 -8.91 -25.13
CA ARG A 387 21.72 -8.63 -25.71
C ARG A 387 20.66 -9.62 -25.25
N THR A 388 21.03 -10.90 -25.16
CA THR A 388 20.12 -11.96 -24.66
C THR A 388 19.79 -11.77 -23.19
N ILE A 389 20.78 -11.41 -22.36
CA ILE A 389 20.59 -11.12 -20.94
C ILE A 389 19.68 -9.89 -20.75
N ASN A 390 19.99 -8.79 -21.43
CA ASN A 390 19.22 -7.55 -21.35
C ASN A 390 17.76 -7.76 -21.79
N ASN A 391 17.51 -8.56 -22.84
CA ASN A 391 16.16 -8.92 -23.25
C ASN A 391 15.40 -9.73 -22.17
N LYS A 392 16.09 -10.63 -21.44
CA LYS A 392 15.47 -11.37 -20.33
C LYS A 392 15.13 -10.46 -19.16
N ILE A 393 16.03 -9.54 -18.81
CA ILE A 393 15.79 -8.52 -17.77
C ILE A 393 14.64 -7.61 -18.18
N GLU A 394 14.53 -7.22 -19.45
CA GLU A 394 13.43 -6.38 -19.92
C GLU A 394 12.07 -7.08 -19.83
N LYS A 395 12.00 -8.38 -20.16
CA LYS A 395 10.78 -9.19 -19.95
C LYS A 395 10.37 -9.24 -18.48
N LEU A 396 11.36 -9.34 -17.59
CA LEU A 396 11.12 -9.26 -16.15
C LEU A 396 10.56 -7.89 -15.74
N ARG A 397 11.19 -6.79 -16.18
CA ARG A 397 10.71 -5.42 -15.88
C ARG A 397 9.29 -5.23 -16.39
N GLU A 398 9.00 -5.69 -17.61
CA GLU A 398 7.67 -5.59 -18.19
C GLU A 398 6.61 -6.32 -17.37
N ALA A 399 6.91 -7.54 -16.92
CA ALA A 399 6.02 -8.29 -16.05
C ALA A 399 5.76 -7.52 -14.74
N ILE A 400 6.78 -6.95 -14.11
CA ILE A 400 6.61 -6.13 -12.89
C ILE A 400 5.78 -4.86 -13.17
N ARG A 401 6.02 -4.17 -14.28
CA ARG A 401 5.27 -2.96 -14.66
C ARG A 401 3.79 -3.26 -14.91
N ARG A 402 3.47 -4.45 -15.43
CA ARG A 402 2.10 -4.94 -15.61
C ARG A 402 1.53 -5.68 -14.40
N SER A 403 2.24 -5.62 -13.28
CA SER A 403 1.89 -6.27 -12.01
C SER A 403 1.78 -7.81 -12.12
N GLN A 404 2.37 -8.43 -13.14
CA GLN A 404 2.39 -9.87 -13.38
C GLN A 404 3.53 -10.55 -12.60
N TYR A 405 3.44 -10.53 -11.27
CA TYR A 405 4.52 -10.96 -10.37
C TYR A 405 4.92 -12.44 -10.53
N SER A 406 3.95 -13.33 -10.76
CA SER A 406 4.26 -14.75 -11.02
C SER A 406 5.07 -14.94 -12.31
N GLU A 407 4.80 -14.14 -13.34
CA GLU A 407 5.59 -14.17 -14.58
C GLU A 407 6.97 -13.55 -14.36
N ALA A 408 7.07 -12.48 -13.57
CA ALA A 408 8.34 -11.89 -13.18
C ALA A 408 9.26 -12.92 -12.49
N ILE A 409 8.74 -13.69 -11.54
CA ILE A 409 9.48 -14.77 -10.85
C ILE A 409 9.94 -15.85 -11.84
N LYS A 410 9.09 -16.26 -12.78
CA LYS A 410 9.47 -17.21 -13.85
C LYS A 410 10.61 -16.67 -14.71
N GLN A 411 10.52 -15.42 -15.16
CA GLN A 411 11.58 -14.78 -15.95
C GLN A 411 12.89 -14.67 -15.16
N ALA A 412 12.82 -14.30 -13.87
CA ALA A 412 13.98 -14.23 -12.99
C ALA A 412 14.66 -15.59 -12.81
N ASN A 413 13.89 -16.68 -12.69
CA ASN A 413 14.42 -18.04 -12.61
C ASN A 413 15.21 -18.45 -13.88
N LEU A 414 14.79 -18.00 -15.07
CA LEU A 414 15.45 -18.30 -16.35
C LEU A 414 16.77 -17.54 -16.60
N ILE A 415 17.12 -16.59 -15.73
CA ILE A 415 18.37 -15.82 -15.82
C ILE A 415 19.48 -16.55 -15.06
N ASN A 416 20.62 -16.78 -15.72
CA ASN A 416 21.81 -17.32 -15.06
C ASN A 416 22.53 -16.20 -14.28
N LYS A 417 22.44 -16.23 -12.95
CA LYS A 417 22.94 -15.17 -12.07
C LYS A 417 24.46 -15.00 -12.14
N LYS A 418 25.20 -16.08 -12.42
CA LYS A 418 26.67 -16.07 -12.54
C LYS A 418 27.20 -15.33 -13.78
N GLU A 419 26.33 -15.06 -14.75
CA GLU A 419 26.70 -14.35 -15.98
C GLU A 419 26.37 -12.86 -15.93
N LEU A 420 25.74 -12.40 -14.86
CA LEU A 420 25.32 -11.01 -14.69
C LEU A 420 26.48 -10.17 -14.15
N SER A 421 26.56 -8.93 -14.61
CA SER A 421 27.39 -7.90 -13.98
C SER A 421 26.86 -7.53 -12.58
N PRO A 422 27.70 -6.96 -11.70
CA PRO A 422 27.25 -6.51 -10.37
C PRO A 422 26.08 -5.53 -10.41
N THR A 423 26.05 -4.64 -11.42
CA THR A 423 24.94 -3.69 -11.62
C THR A 423 23.65 -4.42 -11.98
N GLN A 424 23.71 -5.42 -12.86
CA GLN A 424 22.54 -6.22 -13.24
C GLN A 424 22.06 -7.11 -12.08
N LEU A 425 22.98 -7.63 -11.24
CA LEU A 425 22.63 -8.38 -10.03
C LEU A 425 21.90 -7.50 -9.03
N ARG A 426 22.39 -6.26 -8.80
CA ARG A 426 21.73 -5.30 -7.91
C ARG A 426 20.34 -4.91 -8.41
N GLU A 427 20.21 -4.66 -9.70
CA GLU A 427 18.90 -4.39 -10.29
C GLU A 427 17.94 -5.57 -10.13
N LEU A 428 18.41 -6.79 -10.43
CA LEU A 428 17.62 -8.00 -10.28
C LEU A 428 17.23 -8.24 -8.81
N LEU A 429 18.14 -7.97 -7.89
CA LEU A 429 17.89 -8.01 -6.45
C LEU A 429 16.79 -7.03 -6.05
N ASP A 430 16.88 -5.77 -6.48
CA ASP A 430 15.90 -4.73 -6.16
C ASP A 430 14.51 -5.07 -6.74
N ALA A 431 14.49 -5.60 -7.95
CA ALA A 431 13.27 -6.08 -8.61
C ALA A 431 12.64 -7.24 -7.82
N MET A 432 13.41 -8.28 -7.47
CA MET A 432 12.90 -9.43 -6.73
C MET A 432 12.51 -9.09 -5.29
N TRP A 433 13.30 -8.25 -4.61
CA TRP A 433 12.95 -7.72 -3.31
C TRP A 433 11.62 -6.96 -3.33
N SER A 434 11.39 -6.17 -4.39
CA SER A 434 10.10 -5.49 -4.58
C SER A 434 8.99 -6.51 -4.76
N VAL A 435 9.11 -7.46 -5.70
CA VAL A 435 8.12 -8.52 -5.94
C VAL A 435 7.78 -9.31 -4.67
N SER A 436 8.79 -9.66 -3.88
CA SER A 436 8.62 -10.38 -2.61
C SER A 436 7.83 -9.62 -1.56
N ASN A 437 7.93 -8.29 -1.53
CA ASN A 437 7.14 -7.47 -0.62
C ASN A 437 5.68 -7.31 -1.10
N GLU A 438 5.44 -7.44 -2.41
CA GLU A 438 4.13 -7.19 -3.00
C GLU A 438 3.19 -8.41 -2.98
N LEU A 439 3.70 -9.63 -3.14
CA LEU A 439 2.85 -10.84 -3.17
C LEU A 439 2.06 -10.99 -1.86
N ASN A 440 2.76 -11.08 -0.72
CA ASN A 440 2.22 -11.09 0.64
C ASN A 440 0.87 -11.85 0.77
N ASP A 441 0.75 -12.99 0.10
CA ASP A 441 -0.45 -13.81 -0.06
C ASP A 441 -0.25 -15.23 0.53
N ASN A 442 0.91 -15.45 1.14
CA ASN A 442 1.38 -16.72 1.67
C ASN A 442 1.38 -17.85 0.63
N SER A 443 1.70 -17.54 -0.63
CA SER A 443 1.84 -18.53 -1.70
C SER A 443 3.23 -19.17 -1.77
N ASP A 444 3.33 -20.32 -2.47
CA ASP A 444 4.63 -20.90 -2.81
C ASP A 444 5.43 -20.00 -3.78
N GLU A 445 4.75 -19.17 -4.58
CA GLU A 445 5.36 -18.11 -5.37
C GLU A 445 6.01 -17.03 -4.49
N GLU A 446 5.37 -16.64 -3.39
CA GLU A 446 5.96 -15.73 -2.39
C GLU A 446 7.25 -16.33 -1.81
N LEU A 447 7.22 -17.60 -1.41
CA LEU A 447 8.42 -18.30 -0.92
C LEU A 447 9.54 -18.35 -1.98
N SER A 448 9.18 -18.66 -3.22
CA SER A 448 10.11 -18.69 -4.36
C SER A 448 10.78 -17.33 -4.60
N SER A 449 10.03 -16.25 -4.38
CA SER A 449 10.57 -14.89 -4.52
C SER A 449 11.60 -14.55 -3.43
N TYR A 450 11.38 -14.99 -2.18
CA TYR A 450 12.36 -14.83 -1.11
C TYR A 450 13.63 -15.63 -1.40
N ASP A 451 13.49 -16.87 -1.87
CA ASP A 451 14.62 -17.73 -2.24
C ASP A 451 15.44 -17.13 -3.38
N LEU A 452 14.77 -16.57 -4.39
CA LEU A 452 15.44 -15.83 -5.46
C LEU A 452 16.23 -14.64 -4.92
N THR A 453 15.60 -13.82 -4.07
CA THR A 453 16.24 -12.64 -3.47
C THR A 453 17.49 -13.03 -2.68
N ILE A 454 17.41 -14.07 -1.85
CA ILE A 454 18.54 -14.59 -1.07
C ILE A 454 19.63 -15.13 -1.99
N ASN A 455 19.27 -15.91 -3.02
CA ASN A 455 20.24 -16.48 -3.97
C ASN A 455 21.00 -15.41 -4.77
N ILE A 456 20.32 -14.36 -5.22
CA ILE A 456 20.93 -13.23 -5.92
C ILE A 456 21.88 -12.49 -4.99
N ALA A 457 21.44 -12.24 -3.75
CA ALA A 457 22.24 -11.56 -2.74
C ALA A 457 23.49 -12.36 -2.33
N ASP A 458 23.37 -13.69 -2.19
CA ASP A 458 24.49 -14.58 -1.91
C ASP A 458 25.50 -14.61 -3.08
N THR A 459 25.00 -14.58 -4.33
CA THR A 459 25.85 -14.48 -5.52
C THR A 459 26.64 -13.17 -5.53
N LEU A 460 26.00 -12.05 -5.17
CA LEU A 460 26.65 -10.74 -5.05
C LEU A 460 27.66 -10.69 -3.88
N SER A 461 27.35 -11.38 -2.77
CA SER A 461 28.20 -11.41 -1.57
C SER A 461 29.50 -12.21 -1.76
N GLY A 462 29.50 -13.19 -2.67
CA GLY A 462 30.72 -13.92 -3.08
C GLY A 462 31.83 -13.01 -3.63
N GLU A 463 31.49 -11.77 -4.01
CA GLU A 463 32.42 -10.75 -4.51
C GLU A 463 32.94 -9.80 -3.42
N LYS A 464 32.72 -10.10 -2.13
CA LYS A 464 33.15 -9.29 -0.94
C LYS A 464 32.55 -7.87 -0.88
N ILE A 465 31.32 -7.69 -1.34
CA ILE A 465 30.58 -6.43 -1.17
C ILE A 465 29.37 -6.68 -0.25
N LEU A 466 29.58 -6.67 1.06
CA LEU A 466 28.48 -6.60 2.03
C LEU A 466 28.33 -5.14 2.45
N ASP A 467 27.47 -4.40 1.75
CA ASP A 467 26.95 -3.17 2.32
C ASP A 467 25.83 -3.49 3.36
N PRO A 468 25.58 -2.61 4.34
CA PRO A 468 24.55 -2.83 5.34
C PRO A 468 23.15 -3.05 4.75
N THR A 469 22.87 -2.47 3.59
CA THR A 469 21.54 -2.54 2.94
C THR A 469 21.25 -3.93 2.38
N LEU A 470 22.26 -4.61 1.83
CA LEU A 470 22.17 -5.98 1.34
C LEU A 470 21.93 -6.95 2.50
N SER A 471 22.67 -6.77 3.60
CA SER A 471 22.52 -7.60 4.81
C SER A 471 21.11 -7.51 5.39
N GLU A 472 20.57 -6.30 5.45
CA GLU A 472 19.19 -6.07 5.90
C GLU A 472 18.16 -6.74 4.99
N LYS A 473 18.32 -6.63 3.65
CA LYS A 473 17.42 -7.31 2.69
C LYS A 473 17.43 -8.82 2.87
N ILE A 474 18.60 -9.45 2.99
CA ILE A 474 18.71 -10.90 3.22
C ILE A 474 18.04 -11.30 4.54
N ALA A 475 18.34 -10.58 5.63
CA ALA A 475 17.77 -10.85 6.94
C ALA A 475 16.23 -10.75 6.93
N LYS A 476 15.67 -9.74 6.25
CA LYS A 476 14.22 -9.59 6.09
C LYS A 476 13.63 -10.69 5.20
N SER A 477 14.25 -11.04 4.07
CA SER A 477 13.76 -12.12 3.21
C SER A 477 13.71 -13.46 3.95
N LEU A 478 14.74 -13.80 4.73
CA LEU A 478 14.76 -15.01 5.54
C LEU A 478 13.69 -15.00 6.64
N ALA A 479 13.56 -13.88 7.37
CA ALA A 479 12.55 -13.74 8.41
C ALA A 479 11.12 -13.83 7.84
N ASN A 480 10.86 -13.15 6.71
CA ASN A 480 9.57 -13.19 6.05
C ASN A 480 9.27 -14.58 5.47
N LYS A 481 10.28 -15.26 4.89
CA LYS A 481 10.16 -16.66 4.46
C LYS A 481 9.73 -17.55 5.63
N GLY A 482 10.37 -17.40 6.80
CA GLY A 482 10.00 -18.14 8.01
C GLY A 482 8.55 -17.88 8.45
N LEU A 483 8.12 -16.61 8.43
CA LEU A 483 6.73 -16.25 8.73
C LEU A 483 5.74 -16.89 7.75
N THR A 484 6.03 -16.84 6.45
CA THR A 484 5.18 -17.42 5.41
C THR A 484 5.10 -18.95 5.53
N LEU A 485 6.22 -19.61 5.82
CA LEU A 485 6.25 -21.06 6.07
C LEU A 485 5.42 -21.44 7.31
N GLY A 486 5.52 -20.67 8.39
CA GLY A 486 4.70 -20.87 9.59
C GLY A 486 3.21 -20.70 9.30
N ALA A 487 2.83 -19.67 8.52
CA ALA A 487 1.45 -19.45 8.09
C ALA A 487 0.91 -20.59 7.21
N LEU A 488 1.79 -21.28 6.48
CA LEU A 488 1.50 -22.49 5.70
C LEU A 488 1.58 -23.78 6.52
N ASN A 489 1.71 -23.70 7.86
CA ASN A 489 1.91 -24.83 8.78
C ASN A 489 3.17 -25.67 8.49
N ARG A 490 4.15 -25.13 7.77
CA ARG A 490 5.46 -25.75 7.51
C ARG A 490 6.45 -25.33 8.61
N ASN A 491 6.10 -25.65 9.86
CA ASN A 491 6.77 -25.12 11.06
C ASN A 491 8.27 -25.46 11.13
N ASP A 492 8.70 -26.67 10.75
CA ASP A 492 10.13 -27.04 10.75
C ASP A 492 10.95 -26.26 9.69
N ASP A 493 10.37 -26.04 8.50
CA ASP A 493 10.98 -25.19 7.48
C ASP A 493 11.06 -23.73 7.97
N ALA A 494 10.02 -23.27 8.67
CA ALA A 494 9.97 -21.92 9.25
C ALA A 494 11.09 -21.73 10.29
N ILE A 495 11.25 -22.69 11.21
CA ILE A 495 12.33 -22.71 12.19
C ILE A 495 13.69 -22.66 11.48
N SER A 496 13.89 -23.47 10.44
CA SER A 496 15.13 -23.49 9.66
C SER A 496 15.45 -22.13 9.03
N ALA A 497 14.43 -21.42 8.52
CA ALA A 497 14.60 -20.08 7.96
C ALA A 497 14.97 -19.03 9.03
N PHE A 498 14.34 -19.09 10.22
CA PHE A 498 14.67 -18.22 11.34
C PHE A 498 16.06 -18.49 11.92
N ASP A 499 16.46 -19.75 12.03
CA ASP A 499 17.79 -20.16 12.45
C ASP A 499 18.86 -19.63 11.49
N ASP A 500 18.57 -19.59 10.18
CA ASP A 500 19.44 -18.99 9.18
C ASP A 500 19.64 -17.48 9.38
N VAL A 501 18.61 -16.74 9.86
CA VAL A 501 18.77 -15.33 10.27
C VAL A 501 19.74 -15.22 11.43
N VAL A 502 19.55 -16.03 12.48
CA VAL A 502 20.40 -16.01 13.69
C VAL A 502 21.83 -16.42 13.36
N ARG A 503 22.01 -17.43 12.52
CA ARG A 503 23.31 -17.95 12.09
C ARG A 503 24.10 -16.93 11.28
N ARG A 504 23.45 -16.24 10.32
CA ARG A 504 24.13 -15.27 9.43
C ARG A 504 24.33 -13.91 10.08
N PHE A 505 23.42 -13.48 10.96
CA PHE A 505 23.35 -12.09 11.43
C PHE A 505 23.34 -11.92 12.95
N GLY A 506 23.50 -12.99 13.72
CA GLY A 506 23.40 -12.97 15.18
C GLY A 506 24.37 -12.05 15.92
N ASP A 507 25.47 -11.66 15.26
CA ASP A 507 26.50 -10.76 15.82
C ASP A 507 26.44 -9.32 15.25
N SER A 508 25.44 -9.03 14.43
CA SER A 508 25.27 -7.71 13.80
C SER A 508 25.13 -6.59 14.84
N LYS A 509 25.72 -5.43 14.53
CA LYS A 509 25.61 -4.19 15.32
C LYS A 509 24.51 -3.26 14.82
N GLU A 510 23.95 -3.53 13.66
CA GLU A 510 22.88 -2.74 13.07
C GLU A 510 21.57 -3.00 13.79
N THR A 511 20.97 -1.97 14.40
CA THR A 511 19.73 -2.08 15.19
C THR A 511 18.60 -2.75 14.41
N ALA A 512 18.42 -2.41 13.13
CA ALA A 512 17.40 -3.01 12.27
C ALA A 512 17.58 -4.53 12.12
N ILE A 513 18.82 -5.00 12.06
CA ILE A 513 19.13 -6.43 11.94
C ILE A 513 19.01 -7.13 13.31
N GLN A 514 19.42 -6.47 14.40
CA GLN A 514 19.23 -7.00 15.76
C GLN A 514 17.75 -7.23 16.08
N GLU A 515 16.88 -6.32 15.66
CA GLU A 515 15.44 -6.47 15.79
C GLU A 515 14.93 -7.70 15.01
N LEU A 516 15.42 -7.93 13.78
CA LEU A 516 15.08 -9.12 12.99
C LEU A 516 15.57 -10.41 13.66
N VAL A 517 16.78 -10.43 14.20
CA VAL A 517 17.32 -11.57 14.96
C VAL A 517 16.45 -11.87 16.20
N ALA A 518 16.06 -10.83 16.95
CA ALA A 518 15.18 -10.98 18.10
C ALA A 518 13.79 -11.53 17.70
N LYS A 519 13.20 -11.00 16.63
CA LYS A 519 11.93 -11.48 16.07
C LYS A 519 12.02 -12.94 15.63
N SER A 520 13.07 -13.31 14.91
CA SER A 520 13.31 -14.69 14.46
C SER A 520 13.36 -15.65 15.64
N LEU A 521 14.10 -15.34 16.70
CA LEU A 521 14.16 -16.20 17.91
C LEU A 521 12.81 -16.33 18.62
N VAL A 522 12.04 -15.25 18.73
CA VAL A 522 10.67 -15.30 19.29
C VAL A 522 9.78 -16.21 18.44
N ASN A 523 9.87 -16.10 17.12
CA ASN A 523 9.07 -16.92 16.20
C ASN A 523 9.53 -18.37 16.15
N THR A 524 10.83 -18.65 16.26
CA THR A 524 11.36 -20.01 16.48
C THR A 524 10.72 -20.61 17.73
N GLY A 525 10.71 -19.88 18.85
CA GLY A 525 10.05 -20.34 20.08
C GLY A 525 8.56 -20.61 19.91
N HIS A 526 7.86 -19.76 19.16
CA HIS A 526 6.43 -19.95 18.87
C HIS A 526 6.17 -21.22 18.03
N ASN A 527 6.89 -21.40 16.92
CA ASN A 527 6.75 -22.57 16.04
C ASN A 527 7.12 -23.86 16.78
N LEU A 528 8.16 -23.84 17.63
CA LEU A 528 8.50 -24.97 18.49
C LEU A 528 7.39 -25.30 19.49
N GLY A 529 6.74 -24.29 20.07
CA GLY A 529 5.57 -24.47 20.92
C GLY A 529 4.38 -25.10 20.18
N VAL A 530 4.11 -24.66 18.95
CA VAL A 530 3.08 -25.28 18.06
C VAL A 530 3.40 -26.76 17.80
N LEU A 531 4.68 -27.11 17.70
CA LEU A 531 5.16 -28.50 17.58
C LEU A 531 5.26 -29.25 18.93
N ASN A 532 4.77 -28.67 20.03
CA ASN A 532 4.89 -29.21 21.40
C ASN A 532 6.33 -29.46 21.88
N ARG A 533 7.31 -28.80 21.27
CA ARG A 533 8.74 -28.85 21.65
C ARG A 533 9.06 -27.76 22.67
N ASN A 534 8.36 -27.80 23.80
CA ASN A 534 8.35 -26.69 24.78
C ASN A 534 9.72 -26.38 25.40
N VAL A 535 10.59 -27.39 25.58
CA VAL A 535 11.96 -27.20 26.09
C VAL A 535 12.83 -26.42 25.10
N ASP A 536 12.71 -26.76 23.81
CA ASP A 536 13.40 -26.05 22.73
C ASP A 536 12.83 -24.63 22.59
N ALA A 537 11.51 -24.47 22.73
CA ALA A 537 10.85 -23.17 22.69
C ALA A 537 11.35 -22.23 23.80
N ILE A 538 11.46 -22.72 25.04
CA ILE A 538 12.07 -21.99 26.15
C ILE A 538 13.50 -21.59 25.81
N SER A 539 14.29 -22.49 25.24
CA SER A 539 15.67 -22.23 24.85
C SER A 539 15.79 -21.10 23.81
N ALA A 540 14.88 -21.06 22.84
CA ALA A 540 14.81 -19.99 21.84
C ALA A 540 14.47 -18.63 22.49
N TYR A 541 13.49 -18.59 23.39
CA TYR A 541 13.13 -17.37 24.13
C TYR A 541 14.25 -16.90 25.08
N ASP A 542 14.91 -17.81 25.78
CA ASP A 542 16.08 -17.50 26.62
C ASP A 542 17.21 -16.91 25.77
N GLY A 543 17.35 -17.36 24.51
CA GLY A 543 18.24 -16.76 23.52
C GLY A 543 18.00 -15.26 23.30
N VAL A 544 16.75 -14.83 23.24
CA VAL A 544 16.36 -13.40 23.13
C VAL A 544 16.80 -12.64 24.38
N VAL A 545 16.45 -13.15 25.56
CA VAL A 545 16.74 -12.50 26.85
C VAL A 545 18.24 -12.35 27.06
N ARG A 546 19.01 -13.40 26.77
CA ARG A 546 20.47 -13.42 26.92
C ARG A 546 21.16 -12.42 26.00
N ARG A 547 20.74 -12.34 24.73
CA ARG A 547 21.39 -11.48 23.72
C ARG A 547 21.00 -10.02 23.88
N PHE A 548 19.73 -9.75 24.20
CA PHE A 548 19.15 -8.41 24.07
C PHE A 548 18.59 -7.84 25.38
N GLY A 549 18.76 -8.52 26.52
CA GLY A 549 18.20 -8.11 27.81
C GLY A 549 18.61 -6.71 28.28
N ASN A 550 19.74 -6.18 27.80
CA ASN A 550 20.25 -4.84 28.10
C ASN A 550 20.08 -3.84 26.95
N SER A 551 19.32 -4.19 25.91
CA SER A 551 19.07 -3.27 24.78
C SER A 551 18.33 -2.02 25.25
N LYS A 552 18.67 -0.87 24.69
CA LYS A 552 17.98 0.41 24.90
C LYS A 552 16.88 0.69 23.86
N GLU A 553 16.79 -0.17 22.86
CA GLU A 553 15.85 -0.01 21.74
C GLU A 553 14.46 -0.52 22.13
N THR A 554 13.46 0.36 22.10
CA THR A 554 12.09 0.06 22.56
C THR A 554 11.51 -1.18 21.89
N ALA A 555 11.63 -1.28 20.56
CA ALA A 555 11.13 -2.44 19.80
C ALA A 555 11.76 -3.77 20.25
N ILE A 556 13.04 -3.76 20.64
CA ILE A 556 13.74 -4.95 21.13
C ILE A 556 13.35 -5.25 22.59
N GLN A 557 13.15 -4.22 23.42
CA GLN A 557 12.68 -4.39 24.79
C GLN A 557 11.29 -5.03 24.87
N GLU A 558 10.39 -4.68 23.95
CA GLU A 558 9.08 -5.32 23.82
C GLU A 558 9.20 -6.82 23.52
N LEU A 559 10.11 -7.19 22.61
CA LEU A 559 10.38 -8.59 22.27
C LEU A 559 11.01 -9.36 23.44
N VAL A 560 11.90 -8.73 24.21
CA VAL A 560 12.49 -9.32 25.43
C VAL A 560 11.41 -9.54 26.50
N ALA A 561 10.54 -8.55 26.73
CA ALA A 561 9.45 -8.66 27.70
C ALA A 561 8.48 -9.80 27.32
N LYS A 562 8.17 -9.90 26.03
CA LYS A 562 7.38 -11.01 25.49
C LYS A 562 8.06 -12.36 25.68
N ALA A 563 9.34 -12.49 25.35
CA ALA A 563 10.08 -13.73 25.52
C ALA A 563 10.04 -14.19 26.99
N LYS A 564 10.26 -13.27 27.95
CA LYS A 564 10.14 -13.54 29.39
C LYS A 564 8.74 -14.06 29.77
N ARG A 565 7.67 -13.45 29.24
CA ARG A 565 6.30 -13.92 29.47
C ARG A 565 6.10 -15.35 28.99
N LYS A 566 6.46 -15.64 27.73
CA LYS A 566 6.31 -16.99 27.16
C LYS A 566 7.14 -18.05 27.88
N ILE A 567 8.33 -17.70 28.38
CA ILE A 567 9.11 -18.60 29.24
C ILE A 567 8.35 -18.95 30.53
N MET A 568 7.73 -17.96 31.19
CA MET A 568 6.96 -18.21 32.42
C MET A 568 5.75 -19.11 32.14
N ASP A 569 4.99 -18.82 31.08
CA ASP A 569 3.81 -19.60 30.69
C ASP A 569 4.17 -21.06 30.42
N LEU A 570 5.20 -21.30 29.59
CA LEU A 570 5.65 -22.66 29.26
C LEU A 570 6.21 -23.40 30.48
N LYS A 571 6.96 -22.73 31.36
CA LYS A 571 7.46 -23.34 32.60
C LYS A 571 6.33 -23.73 33.55
N SER A 572 5.28 -22.91 33.65
CA SER A 572 4.11 -23.25 34.46
C SER A 572 3.28 -24.41 33.91
N THR A 573 3.48 -24.78 32.64
CA THR A 573 2.79 -25.91 31.99
C THR A 573 3.61 -27.21 32.06
N ILE A 574 4.92 -27.11 32.33
CA ILE A 574 5.85 -28.26 32.42
C ILE A 574 5.96 -28.80 33.87
N ILE A 575 5.60 -27.99 34.87
CA ILE A 575 5.51 -28.36 36.29
C ILE A 575 4.11 -28.86 36.58
#